data_AF-A0A484GZA0-F1
#
_entry.id   AF-A0A484GZA0-F1
#
_cell.length_a   1.000
_cell.length_b   1.000
_cell.length_c   1.000
_cell.angle_alpha   90.00
_cell.angle_beta   90.00
_cell.angle_gamma   90.00
#
_symmetry.space_group_name_H-M   'P 1'
#
loop_
_entity.id
_entity.type
_entity.pdbx_description
1 polymer ?
#
loop_
_entity_poly.entity_id
_entity_poly.type
_entity_poly.pdbx_seq_one_letter_code
_entity_poly.pdbx_strand_id
1 'polypeptide(L)'
;SGYPVIPKYYSVPADFVEYEKRNPGSQKRFPSNCGRDGKLFLWGQALYVIAKLLADELISPEDIDPVQRYVPLQNQRNVSIRFSNQGPLENDLVVYVALIAESQRLQVFLNTYGIQTQTPQQVEPIQIWAQQELVKAYFHLGINEKSGLCGRPDRPIGCLGTSKIYRILGKTVVCYPIIFDLSDFYMSQDVLLLIDDIKNALQFIKQYWKMHGHP
;
A
#
# COMPACT_ATOMS: atom_id res chain seq x y z
N SER A 1 -36.87 30.43 -17.05
CA SER A 1 -35.39 30.40 -17.06
C SER A 1 -34.96 29.03 -16.58
N GLY A 2 -34.56 28.12 -17.47
CA GLY A 2 -34.21 26.74 -17.12
C GLY A 2 -32.70 26.53 -17.16
N TYR A 3 -32.15 25.83 -16.17
CA TYR A 3 -30.76 25.39 -16.21
C TYR A 3 -30.53 24.42 -17.38
N PRO A 4 -29.38 24.49 -18.07
CA PRO A 4 -29.08 23.57 -19.16
C PRO A 4 -29.01 22.14 -18.63
N VAL A 5 -29.76 21.23 -19.26
CA VAL A 5 -29.82 19.80 -18.89
C VAL A 5 -29.03 18.99 -19.90
N ILE A 6 -28.17 18.09 -19.41
CA ILE A 6 -27.40 17.21 -20.29
C ILE A 6 -28.28 16.06 -20.84
N PRO A 7 -28.41 15.93 -22.17
CA PRO A 7 -29.11 14.82 -22.81
C PRO A 7 -28.43 13.47 -22.58
N LYS A 8 -29.22 12.38 -22.59
CA LYS A 8 -28.70 11.00 -22.56
C LYS A 8 -28.12 10.57 -23.91
N TYR A 9 -28.78 10.96 -24.99
CA TYR A 9 -28.43 10.56 -26.35
C TYR A 9 -28.33 11.78 -27.25
N TYR A 10 -27.50 11.64 -28.28
CA TYR A 10 -27.42 12.58 -29.37
C TYR A 10 -27.60 11.83 -30.70
N SER A 11 -28.22 12.48 -31.67
CA SER A 11 -28.43 11.94 -33.02
C SER A 11 -27.77 12.82 -34.08
N VAL A 12 -27.40 12.20 -35.19
CA VAL A 12 -26.98 12.86 -36.43
C VAL A 12 -28.18 12.82 -37.40
N PRO A 13 -28.49 13.91 -38.12
CA PRO A 13 -29.58 13.88 -39.10
C PRO A 13 -29.31 12.86 -40.21
N ALA A 14 -30.37 12.23 -40.73
CA ALA A 14 -30.28 11.10 -41.66
C ALA A 14 -29.40 11.39 -42.88
N ASP A 15 -29.51 12.60 -43.45
CA ASP A 15 -28.76 13.04 -44.63
C ASP A 15 -27.24 13.07 -44.40
N PHE A 16 -26.80 13.17 -43.14
CA PHE A 16 -25.40 13.28 -42.76
C PHE A 16 -24.81 12.00 -42.17
N VAL A 17 -25.61 10.95 -42.01
CA VAL A 17 -25.16 9.68 -41.39
C VAL A 17 -24.02 9.03 -42.18
N GLU A 18 -24.08 9.03 -43.51
CA GLU A 18 -23.04 8.43 -44.34
C GLU A 18 -21.70 9.18 -44.24
N TYR A 19 -21.75 10.50 -44.08
CA TYR A 19 -20.55 11.31 -43.87
C TYR A 19 -19.94 11.08 -42.49
N GLU A 20 -20.75 10.96 -41.44
CA GLU A 20 -20.31 10.59 -40.09
C GLU A 20 -19.67 9.20 -40.06
N LYS A 21 -20.23 8.22 -40.79
CA LYS A 21 -19.66 6.87 -40.89
C LYS A 21 -18.29 6.88 -41.56
N ARG A 22 -18.10 7.70 -42.60
CA ARG A 22 -16.83 7.83 -43.31
C ARG A 22 -15.77 8.55 -42.48
N ASN A 23 -16.16 9.53 -41.66
CA ASN A 23 -15.27 10.26 -40.76
C ASN A 23 -15.94 10.53 -39.40
N PRO A 24 -15.75 9.65 -38.40
CA PRO A 24 -16.41 9.75 -37.10
C PRO A 24 -16.09 11.06 -36.37
N GLY A 25 -17.12 11.71 -35.83
CA GLY A 25 -17.00 13.00 -35.14
C GLY A 25 -17.07 14.23 -36.04
N SER A 26 -17.21 14.05 -37.36
CA SER A 26 -17.26 15.17 -38.32
C SER A 26 -18.60 15.91 -38.32
N GLN A 27 -19.70 15.23 -37.97
CA GLN A 27 -21.04 15.81 -38.06
C GLN A 27 -21.53 16.38 -36.73
N LYS A 28 -22.27 17.49 -36.81
CA LYS A 28 -22.92 18.09 -35.65
C LYS A 28 -24.02 17.15 -35.13
N ARG A 29 -24.00 16.91 -33.82
CA ARG A 29 -24.99 16.07 -33.15
C ARG A 29 -26.00 16.91 -32.38
N PHE A 30 -27.24 16.44 -32.34
CA PHE A 30 -28.35 17.12 -31.70
C PHE A 30 -28.90 16.27 -30.56
N PRO A 31 -29.40 16.88 -29.48
CA PRO A 31 -29.98 16.15 -28.36
C PRO A 31 -31.17 15.31 -28.82
N SER A 32 -31.19 14.04 -28.44
CA SER A 32 -32.28 13.12 -28.75
C SER A 32 -33.03 12.72 -27.48
N ASN A 33 -34.36 12.79 -27.55
CA ASN A 33 -35.25 12.29 -26.50
C ASN A 33 -35.62 10.81 -26.69
N CYS A 34 -35.25 10.20 -27.82
CA CYS A 34 -35.54 8.81 -28.13
C CYS A 34 -34.66 7.86 -27.31
N GLY A 35 -35.23 6.73 -26.86
CA GLY A 35 -34.50 5.71 -26.07
C GLY A 35 -34.25 6.08 -24.61
N ARG A 36 -34.78 7.22 -24.16
CA ARG A 36 -34.66 7.69 -22.78
C ARG A 36 -35.57 6.91 -21.84
N ASP A 37 -35.02 6.53 -20.69
CA ASP A 37 -35.77 6.03 -19.54
C ASP A 37 -35.86 7.15 -18.49
N GLY A 38 -37.04 7.78 -18.34
CA GLY A 38 -37.29 8.86 -17.37
C GLY A 38 -37.08 10.31 -17.86
N LYS A 39 -37.21 11.29 -16.95
CA LYS A 39 -37.19 12.75 -17.25
C LYS A 39 -35.83 13.43 -17.13
N LEU A 40 -34.84 12.82 -16.47
CA LEU A 40 -33.49 13.34 -16.29
C LEU A 40 -32.47 12.23 -16.46
N PHE A 41 -31.37 12.52 -17.16
CA PHE A 41 -30.24 11.59 -17.21
C PHE A 41 -29.33 11.87 -16.01
N LEU A 42 -29.70 11.29 -14.86
CA LEU A 42 -29.07 11.59 -13.57
C LEU A 42 -27.56 11.33 -13.59
N TRP A 43 -27.12 10.24 -14.22
CA TRP A 43 -25.69 9.93 -14.33
C TRP A 43 -24.91 11.01 -15.09
N GLY A 44 -25.43 11.48 -16.23
CA GLY A 44 -24.82 12.58 -16.98
C GLY A 44 -24.83 13.90 -16.23
N GLN A 45 -25.89 14.19 -15.44
CA GLN A 45 -25.90 15.38 -14.58
C GLN A 45 -24.84 15.27 -13.49
N ALA A 46 -24.76 14.12 -12.81
CA ALA A 46 -23.79 13.90 -11.73
C ALA A 46 -22.35 14.03 -12.24
N LEU A 47 -22.04 13.42 -13.38
CA LEU A 47 -20.71 13.51 -13.99
C LEU A 47 -20.34 14.95 -14.36
N TYR A 48 -21.30 15.72 -14.87
CA TYR A 48 -21.07 17.14 -15.19
C TYR A 48 -20.81 17.99 -13.95
N VAL A 49 -21.57 17.77 -12.87
CA VAL A 49 -21.34 18.46 -11.60
C VAL A 49 -19.94 18.14 -11.08
N ILE A 50 -19.56 16.86 -11.04
CA ILE A 50 -18.21 16.44 -10.63
C ILE A 50 -17.13 17.07 -11.51
N ALA A 51 -17.29 17.02 -12.84
CA ALA A 51 -16.34 17.62 -13.77
C ALA A 51 -16.21 19.14 -13.59
N LYS A 52 -17.32 19.83 -13.32
CA LYS A 52 -17.32 21.26 -13.03
C LYS A 52 -16.61 21.57 -11.71
N LEU A 53 -16.88 20.81 -10.65
CA LEU A 53 -16.20 20.97 -9.37
C LEU A 53 -14.69 20.74 -9.49
N LEU A 54 -14.26 19.76 -10.30
CA LEU A 54 -12.85 19.52 -10.60
C LEU A 54 -12.24 20.67 -11.42
N ALA A 55 -12.94 21.17 -12.44
CA ALA A 55 -12.47 22.27 -13.29
C ALA A 55 -12.37 23.61 -12.54
N ASP A 56 -13.28 23.83 -11.59
CA ASP A 56 -13.30 25.00 -10.70
C ASP A 56 -12.37 24.82 -9.48
N GLU A 57 -11.60 23.71 -9.41
CA GLU A 57 -10.66 23.37 -8.33
C GLU A 57 -11.29 23.31 -6.91
N LEU A 58 -12.60 23.06 -6.82
CA LEU A 58 -13.33 22.94 -5.56
C LEU A 58 -13.21 21.56 -4.92
N ILE A 59 -12.89 20.54 -5.73
CA ILE A 59 -12.57 19.19 -5.29
C ILE A 59 -11.32 18.72 -6.04
N SER A 60 -10.58 17.81 -5.44
CA SER A 60 -9.42 17.14 -6.02
C SER A 60 -9.77 15.72 -6.48
N PRO A 61 -8.95 15.09 -7.35
CA PRO A 61 -9.11 13.67 -7.68
C PRO A 61 -9.09 12.74 -6.45
N GLU A 62 -8.42 13.14 -5.36
CA GLU A 62 -8.31 12.36 -4.13
C GLU A 62 -9.66 12.27 -3.41
N ASP A 63 -10.49 13.31 -3.50
CA ASP A 63 -11.82 13.35 -2.88
C ASP A 63 -12.82 12.38 -3.53
N ILE A 64 -12.54 11.95 -4.77
CA ILE A 64 -13.40 11.06 -5.55
C ILE A 64 -12.90 9.60 -5.49
N ASP A 65 -11.73 9.37 -4.90
CA ASP A 65 -11.07 8.07 -4.85
C ASP A 65 -10.94 7.53 -3.40
N PRO A 66 -12.02 6.98 -2.84
CA PRO A 66 -12.03 6.48 -1.47
C PRO A 66 -11.09 5.28 -1.24
N VAL A 67 -10.58 4.67 -2.31
CA VAL A 67 -9.68 3.51 -2.24
C VAL A 67 -8.24 3.91 -2.56
N GLN A 68 -7.96 5.19 -2.82
CA GLN A 68 -6.63 5.74 -3.09
C GLN A 68 -5.86 4.96 -4.19
N ARG A 69 -6.58 4.56 -5.24
CA ARG A 69 -6.03 3.84 -6.38
C ARG A 69 -5.40 4.76 -7.44
N TYR A 70 -5.90 5.98 -7.56
CA TYR A 70 -5.33 7.05 -8.36
C TYR A 70 -4.12 7.64 -7.65
N VAL A 71 -2.99 7.66 -8.36
CA VAL A 71 -1.77 8.32 -7.91
C VAL A 71 -1.47 9.42 -8.94
N PRO A 72 -1.37 10.71 -8.55
CA PRO A 72 -1.02 11.81 -9.45
C PRO A 72 0.33 11.57 -10.12
N LEU A 73 0.56 11.97 -11.37
CA LEU A 73 1.82 11.76 -12.11
C LEU A 73 3.09 12.19 -11.35
N GLN A 74 3.01 13.27 -10.59
CA GLN A 74 4.11 13.77 -9.75
C GLN A 74 4.40 12.84 -8.56
N ASN A 75 3.38 12.12 -8.11
CA ASN A 75 3.42 11.11 -7.07
C ASN A 75 3.51 9.68 -7.65
N GLN A 76 3.37 9.51 -8.98
CA GLN A 76 3.50 8.24 -9.68
C GLN A 76 4.96 7.84 -9.66
N ARG A 77 5.37 7.23 -8.56
CA ARG A 77 6.65 6.54 -8.45
C ARG A 77 6.55 5.23 -9.25
N ASN A 78 6.69 5.29 -10.58
CA ASN A 78 6.75 4.14 -11.50
C ASN A 78 6.14 2.85 -10.92
N VAL A 79 4.81 2.84 -10.77
CA VAL A 79 4.11 1.75 -10.08
C VAL A 79 3.78 0.67 -11.11
N SER A 80 4.75 -0.19 -11.40
CA SER A 80 4.40 -1.56 -11.73
C SER A 80 4.03 -2.24 -10.40
N ILE A 81 2.94 -3.00 -10.37
CA ILE A 81 2.37 -3.69 -9.20
C ILE A 81 3.28 -4.87 -8.74
N ARG A 82 4.60 -4.72 -8.83
CA ARG A 82 5.60 -5.66 -8.35
C ARG A 82 6.70 -4.86 -7.66
N PHE A 83 6.94 -5.21 -6.41
CA PHE A 83 7.83 -4.60 -5.42
C PHE A 83 9.33 -4.59 -5.78
N SER A 84 9.73 -4.34 -7.03
CA SER A 84 11.14 -4.52 -7.42
C SER A 84 11.83 -3.33 -8.08
N ASN A 85 11.17 -2.40 -8.76
CA ASN A 85 11.94 -1.44 -9.58
C ASN A 85 11.51 0.02 -9.36
N GLN A 86 12.13 0.69 -8.39
CA GLN A 86 12.20 2.16 -8.33
C GLN A 86 13.67 2.56 -8.33
N GLY A 87 14.03 3.47 -9.25
CA GLY A 87 15.39 3.95 -9.44
C GLY A 87 16.01 4.55 -8.17
N PRO A 88 17.33 4.75 -8.16
CA PRO A 88 18.06 5.08 -6.95
C PRO A 88 17.60 6.46 -6.45
N LEU A 89 16.89 6.49 -5.33
CA LEU A 89 16.96 7.66 -4.48
C LEU A 89 18.39 7.72 -3.96
N GLU A 90 18.99 8.91 -3.93
CA GLU A 90 20.08 9.20 -3.00
C GLU A 90 19.51 9.06 -1.58
N ASN A 91 19.43 7.82 -1.12
CA ASN A 91 18.92 7.46 0.17
C ASN A 91 20.07 7.64 1.17
N ASP A 92 20.18 8.82 1.75
CA ASP A 92 20.84 9.01 3.05
C ASP A 92 19.99 8.40 4.18
N LEU A 93 19.44 7.21 3.91
CA LEU A 93 18.62 6.47 4.84
C LEU A 93 19.55 5.72 5.80
N VAL A 94 19.49 6.11 7.06
CA VAL A 94 20.07 5.38 8.17
C VAL A 94 19.09 4.30 8.62
N VAL A 95 19.61 3.08 8.78
CA VAL A 95 18.88 1.94 9.38
C VAL A 95 19.40 1.78 10.80
N TYR A 96 18.51 1.88 11.80
CA TYR A 96 18.87 1.68 13.19
C TYR A 96 18.74 0.20 13.56
N VAL A 97 19.75 -0.32 14.24
CA VAL A 97 19.77 -1.72 14.69
C VAL A 97 19.81 -1.74 16.21
N ALA A 98 18.82 -2.37 16.82
CA ALA A 98 18.79 -2.67 18.24
C ALA A 98 19.05 -4.16 18.45
N LEU A 99 19.94 -4.48 19.41
CA LEU A 99 20.27 -5.86 19.77
C LEU A 99 19.55 -6.23 21.07
N ILE A 100 18.79 -7.33 21.01
CA ILE A 100 18.05 -7.85 22.15
C ILE A 100 18.61 -9.22 22.50
N ALA A 101 19.01 -9.40 23.75
CA ALA A 101 19.43 -10.68 24.29
C ALA A 101 18.22 -11.46 24.81
N GLU A 102 18.09 -12.73 24.43
CA GLU A 102 16.99 -13.60 24.89
C GLU A 102 16.97 -13.79 26.41
N SER A 103 18.14 -13.70 27.06
CA SER A 103 18.31 -13.96 28.48
C SER A 103 19.36 -13.04 29.09
N GLN A 104 19.26 -12.82 30.41
CA GLN A 104 20.27 -12.09 31.17
C GLN A 104 21.66 -12.75 31.07
N ARG A 105 21.71 -14.07 30.97
CA ARG A 105 22.97 -14.80 30.77
C ARG A 105 23.65 -14.40 29.45
N LEU A 106 22.88 -14.37 28.35
CA LEU A 106 23.40 -13.95 27.05
C LEU A 106 23.79 -12.47 27.07
N GLN A 107 22.99 -11.61 27.71
CA GLN A 107 23.30 -10.19 27.88
C GLN A 107 24.65 -9.98 28.56
N VAL A 108 24.89 -10.66 29.70
CA VAL A 108 26.17 -10.56 30.43
C VAL A 108 27.33 -11.07 29.57
N PHE A 109 27.14 -12.18 28.86
CA PHE A 109 28.16 -12.72 27.95
C PHE A 109 28.49 -11.74 26.82
N LEU A 110 27.50 -11.17 26.13
CA LEU A 110 27.72 -10.17 25.09
C LEU A 110 28.41 -8.91 25.63
N ASN A 111 28.08 -8.50 26.85
CA ASN A 111 28.71 -7.37 27.50
C ASN A 111 30.21 -7.59 27.78
N THR A 112 30.68 -8.85 27.95
CA THR A 112 32.13 -9.11 28.07
C THR A 112 32.91 -8.79 26.80
N TYR A 113 32.23 -8.75 25.65
CA TYR A 113 32.78 -8.33 24.36
C TYR A 113 32.48 -6.85 24.03
N GLY A 114 31.93 -6.08 24.99
CA GLY A 114 31.54 -4.69 24.78
C GLY A 114 30.24 -4.49 23.98
N ILE A 115 29.46 -5.54 23.77
CA ILE A 115 28.20 -5.48 23.02
C ILE A 115 27.06 -5.19 24.01
N GLN A 116 26.54 -3.96 23.96
CA GLN A 116 25.40 -3.54 24.77
C GLN A 116 24.10 -4.09 24.18
N THR A 117 23.32 -4.78 25.02
CA THR A 117 22.02 -5.35 24.66
C THR A 117 21.03 -5.17 25.81
N GLN A 118 19.72 -5.31 25.52
CA GLN A 118 18.66 -5.35 26.53
C GLN A 118 17.92 -6.68 26.44
N THR A 119 17.23 -7.09 27.51
CA THR A 119 16.32 -8.25 27.49
C THR A 119 14.87 -7.82 27.20
N PRO A 120 13.99 -8.72 26.73
CA PRO A 120 12.57 -8.41 26.53
C PRO A 120 11.88 -7.80 27.77
N GLN A 121 12.29 -8.19 28.97
CA GLN A 121 11.76 -7.66 30.23
C GLN A 121 12.21 -6.20 30.47
N GLN A 122 13.42 -5.84 30.05
CA GLN A 122 13.99 -4.50 30.25
C GLN A 122 13.40 -3.46 29.28
N VAL A 123 12.81 -3.90 28.18
CA VAL A 123 12.22 -3.00 27.16
C VAL A 123 10.70 -2.83 27.31
N GLU A 124 10.10 -3.39 28.37
CA GLU A 124 8.69 -3.14 28.68
C GLU A 124 8.41 -1.62 28.77
N PRO A 125 7.28 -1.13 28.22
CA PRO A 125 6.10 -1.88 27.77
C PRO A 125 6.16 -2.36 26.31
N ILE A 126 7.30 -2.24 25.62
CA ILE A 126 7.46 -2.71 24.24
C ILE A 126 7.50 -4.23 24.24
N GLN A 127 6.63 -4.86 23.44
CA GLN A 127 6.64 -6.31 23.27
C GLN A 127 7.43 -6.69 22.02
N ILE A 128 8.30 -7.68 22.16
CA ILE A 128 9.06 -8.25 21.05
C ILE A 128 8.37 -9.53 20.63
N TRP A 129 7.88 -9.57 19.39
CA TRP A 129 7.15 -10.71 18.85
C TRP A 129 7.97 -11.43 17.78
N ALA A 130 7.77 -12.73 17.69
CA ALA A 130 8.18 -13.50 16.53
C ALA A 130 7.43 -13.02 15.28
N GLN A 131 8.06 -13.15 14.12
CA GLN A 131 7.44 -12.78 12.84
C GLN A 131 6.14 -13.56 12.58
N GLN A 132 6.03 -14.79 13.08
CA GLN A 132 4.81 -15.60 12.94
C GLN A 132 3.62 -15.06 13.74
N GLU A 133 3.85 -14.46 14.91
CA GLU A 133 2.76 -13.84 15.68
C GLU A 133 2.16 -12.64 14.93
N LEU A 134 3.00 -11.92 14.18
CA LEU A 134 2.52 -10.86 13.29
C LEU A 134 1.69 -11.43 12.13
N VAL A 135 2.05 -12.59 11.58
CA VAL A 135 1.24 -13.26 10.52
C VAL A 135 -0.14 -13.62 11.06
N LYS A 136 -0.23 -14.19 12.26
CA LYS A 136 -1.50 -14.49 12.95
C LYS A 136 -2.34 -13.24 13.18
N ALA A 137 -1.72 -12.14 13.61
CA ALA A 137 -2.42 -10.86 13.76
C ALA A 137 -2.97 -10.35 12.41
N TYR A 138 -2.16 -10.42 11.35
CA TYR A 138 -2.53 -9.98 10.01
C TYR A 138 -3.58 -10.88 9.33
N PHE A 139 -3.70 -12.15 9.72
CA PHE A 139 -4.71 -13.07 9.21
C PHE A 139 -6.12 -12.48 9.34
N HIS A 140 -6.39 -11.82 10.48
CA HIS A 140 -7.68 -11.20 10.75
C HIS A 140 -8.00 -9.97 9.89
N LEU A 141 -7.02 -9.41 9.18
CA LEU A 141 -7.26 -8.30 8.26
C LEU A 141 -8.01 -8.80 7.02
N GLY A 142 -9.17 -8.18 6.77
CA GLY A 142 -9.99 -8.51 5.61
C GLY A 142 -10.89 -9.73 5.79
N ILE A 143 -11.01 -10.29 7.01
CA ILE A 143 -12.04 -11.30 7.30
C ILE A 143 -13.42 -10.65 7.23
N ASN A 144 -14.30 -11.23 6.41
CA ASN A 144 -15.71 -10.86 6.34
C ASN A 144 -16.53 -12.08 5.91
N GLU A 145 -17.15 -12.73 6.90
CA GLU A 145 -17.94 -13.95 6.70
C GLU A 145 -19.12 -13.73 5.75
N LYS A 146 -19.78 -12.57 5.82
CA LYS A 146 -20.94 -12.25 4.96
C LYS A 146 -20.56 -12.16 3.48
N SER A 147 -19.32 -11.75 3.20
CA SER A 147 -18.77 -11.64 1.85
C SER A 147 -17.90 -12.83 1.44
N GLY A 148 -17.78 -13.86 2.30
CA GLY A 148 -16.93 -15.03 2.04
C GLY A 148 -15.42 -14.73 2.04
N LEU A 149 -14.98 -13.63 2.68
CA LEU A 149 -13.57 -13.26 2.75
C LEU A 149 -12.91 -13.91 3.97
N CYS A 150 -11.89 -14.74 3.73
CA CYS A 150 -11.18 -15.49 4.77
C CYS A 150 -9.95 -14.76 5.34
N GLY A 151 -9.74 -13.48 5.00
CA GLY A 151 -8.61 -12.68 5.47
C GLY A 151 -7.32 -12.87 4.67
N ARG A 152 -6.19 -12.45 5.26
CA ARG A 152 -4.88 -12.54 4.63
C ARG A 152 -4.39 -14.00 4.64
N PRO A 153 -3.90 -14.54 3.51
CA PRO A 153 -3.31 -15.88 3.50
C PRO A 153 -2.08 -15.97 4.41
N ASP A 154 -1.83 -17.17 4.91
CA ASP A 154 -0.68 -17.48 5.78
C ASP A 154 0.63 -17.37 4.99
N ARG A 155 1.19 -16.15 4.97
CA ARG A 155 2.42 -15.80 4.26
C ARG A 155 3.33 -15.04 5.20
N PRO A 156 4.63 -15.36 5.22
CA PRO A 156 5.58 -14.68 6.08
C PRO A 156 5.62 -13.18 5.79
N ILE A 157 5.92 -12.42 6.84
CA ILE A 157 6.15 -10.97 6.74
C ILE A 157 7.64 -10.76 6.49
N GLY A 158 7.99 -10.15 5.36
CA GLY A 158 9.40 -9.86 5.03
C GLY A 158 10.01 -8.76 5.90
N CYS A 159 11.30 -8.50 5.70
CA CYS A 159 12.10 -7.57 6.50
C CYS A 159 11.54 -6.13 6.58
N LEU A 160 10.91 -5.62 5.51
CA LEU A 160 10.25 -4.30 5.54
C LEU A 160 9.04 -4.24 6.48
N GLY A 161 8.34 -5.37 6.67
CA GLY A 161 7.23 -5.45 7.60
C GLY A 161 7.74 -5.62 9.03
N THR A 162 8.70 -6.52 9.27
CA THR A 162 9.25 -6.73 10.61
C THR A 162 10.02 -5.52 11.15
N SER A 163 10.52 -4.64 10.28
CA SER A 163 11.19 -3.39 10.67
C SER A 163 10.21 -2.24 11.01
N LYS A 164 8.92 -2.51 11.13
CA LYS A 164 7.93 -1.51 11.56
C LYS A 164 7.64 -1.64 13.05
N ILE A 165 7.25 -0.51 13.64
CA ILE A 165 6.65 -0.46 14.97
C ILE A 165 5.13 -0.59 14.81
N TYR A 166 4.54 -1.54 15.51
CA TYR A 166 3.12 -1.82 15.50
C TYR A 166 2.43 -1.36 16.77
N ARG A 167 1.15 -0.99 16.66
CA ARG A 167 0.26 -0.76 17.80
C ARG A 167 -0.84 -1.81 17.75
N ILE A 168 -0.77 -2.81 18.63
CA ILE A 168 -1.71 -3.93 18.65
C ILE A 168 -2.35 -3.99 20.04
N LEU A 169 -3.68 -3.87 20.10
CA LEU A 169 -4.45 -3.89 21.36
C LEU A 169 -3.90 -2.91 22.42
N GLY A 170 -3.50 -1.71 22.00
CA GLY A 170 -2.92 -0.67 22.86
C GLY A 170 -1.43 -0.85 23.18
N LYS A 171 -0.83 -2.00 22.86
CA LYS A 171 0.59 -2.30 23.14
C LYS A 171 1.48 -1.96 21.95
N THR A 172 2.66 -1.44 22.24
CA THR A 172 3.72 -1.27 21.23
C THR A 172 4.35 -2.63 20.97
N VAL A 173 4.36 -3.05 19.72
CA VAL A 173 4.92 -4.34 19.29
C VAL A 173 5.99 -4.10 18.24
N VAL A 174 7.14 -4.74 18.40
CA VAL A 174 8.21 -4.81 17.40
C VAL A 174 8.52 -6.26 17.09
N CYS A 175 9.00 -6.55 15.89
CA CYS A 175 9.27 -7.92 15.47
C CYS A 175 10.74 -8.08 15.06
N TYR A 176 11.33 -9.22 15.40
CA TYR A 176 12.63 -9.57 14.84
C TYR A 176 12.46 -10.18 13.43
N PRO A 177 13.47 -10.05 12.54
CA PRO A 177 13.42 -10.64 11.21
C PRO A 177 13.26 -12.16 11.22
N ILE A 178 12.61 -12.72 10.18
CA ILE A 178 12.42 -14.17 10.00
C ILE A 178 13.72 -14.99 10.06
N ILE A 179 14.85 -14.37 9.71
CA ILE A 179 16.19 -15.00 9.74
C ILE A 179 16.55 -15.49 11.16
N PHE A 180 15.98 -14.88 12.20
CA PHE A 180 16.16 -15.28 13.60
C PHE A 180 15.04 -16.20 14.13
N ASP A 181 14.10 -16.62 13.29
CA ASP A 181 13.03 -17.54 13.70
C ASP A 181 13.55 -18.99 13.65
N LEU A 182 13.60 -19.63 14.83
CA LEU A 182 14.25 -20.94 15.02
C LEU A 182 13.42 -22.12 14.47
N SER A 183 12.18 -21.90 14.07
CA SER A 183 11.26 -22.97 13.69
C SER A 183 11.50 -23.57 12.30
N ASP A 184 12.22 -22.89 11.40
CA ASP A 184 12.25 -23.27 9.97
C ASP A 184 13.62 -23.46 9.31
N PHE A 185 14.76 -23.33 10.02
CA PHE A 185 16.06 -23.35 9.33
C PHE A 185 17.14 -24.21 9.99
N TYR A 186 17.44 -25.36 9.38
CA TYR A 186 18.67 -26.15 9.60
C TYR A 186 19.94 -25.45 9.06
N MET A 187 19.79 -24.40 8.25
CA MET A 187 20.88 -23.65 7.65
C MET A 187 21.43 -22.50 8.52
N SER A 188 20.85 -22.24 9.70
CA SER A 188 21.40 -21.29 10.68
C SER A 188 22.69 -21.78 11.37
N GLN A 189 23.17 -22.99 11.04
CA GLN A 189 24.41 -23.56 11.56
C GLN A 189 25.67 -22.99 10.88
N ASP A 190 25.54 -22.32 9.74
CA ASP A 190 26.65 -21.57 9.15
C ASP A 190 26.55 -20.08 9.52
N VAL A 191 27.41 -19.68 10.45
CA VAL A 191 27.51 -18.29 10.92
C VAL A 191 27.82 -17.33 9.78
N LEU A 192 28.54 -17.77 8.74
CA LEU A 192 28.85 -16.92 7.58
C LEU A 192 27.60 -16.64 6.74
N LEU A 193 26.77 -17.65 6.50
CA LEU A 193 25.50 -17.48 5.80
C LEU A 193 24.58 -16.52 6.57
N LEU A 194 24.47 -16.71 7.90
CA LEU A 194 23.67 -15.82 8.75
C LEU A 194 24.14 -14.36 8.67
N ILE A 195 25.46 -14.13 8.69
CA ILE A 195 26.03 -12.78 8.53
C ILE A 195 25.64 -12.17 7.18
N ASP A 196 25.72 -12.94 6.10
CA ASP A 196 25.38 -12.46 4.77
C ASP A 196 23.87 -12.20 4.63
N ASP A 197 23.01 -13.03 5.22
CA ASP A 197 21.56 -12.82 5.26
C ASP A 197 21.20 -11.53 6.02
N ILE A 198 21.86 -11.27 7.16
CA ILE A 198 21.66 -10.02 7.92
C ILE A 198 22.09 -8.81 7.08
N LYS A 199 23.26 -8.87 6.44
CA LYS A 199 23.74 -7.77 5.56
C LYS A 199 22.78 -7.52 4.40
N ASN A 200 22.32 -8.58 3.75
CA ASN A 200 21.36 -8.51 2.66
C ASN A 200 20.04 -7.90 3.13
N ALA A 201 19.53 -8.30 4.31
CA ALA A 201 18.32 -7.72 4.88
C ALA A 201 18.46 -6.22 5.18
N LEU A 202 19.57 -5.79 5.78
CA LEU A 202 19.84 -4.38 6.07
C LEU A 202 19.99 -3.55 4.78
N GLN A 203 20.71 -4.07 3.79
CA GLN A 203 20.84 -3.43 2.49
C GLN A 203 19.49 -3.32 1.77
N PHE A 204 18.68 -4.37 1.83
CA PHE A 204 17.32 -4.37 1.28
C PHE A 204 16.45 -3.31 1.96
N ILE A 205 16.45 -3.24 3.30
CA ILE A 205 15.72 -2.19 4.02
C ILE A 205 16.21 -0.81 3.59
N LYS A 206 17.52 -0.58 3.53
CA LYS A 206 18.09 0.72 3.11
C LYS A 206 17.64 1.16 1.72
N GLN A 207 17.60 0.21 0.78
CA GLN A 207 17.23 0.48 -0.61
C GLN A 207 15.71 0.69 -0.79
N TYR A 208 14.91 -0.13 -0.10
CA TYR A 208 13.47 -0.26 -0.35
C TYR A 208 12.58 0.35 0.74
N TRP A 209 13.13 0.91 1.81
CA TRP A 209 12.34 1.71 2.75
C TRP A 209 11.91 3.03 2.11
N LYS A 210 10.60 3.18 1.94
CA LYS A 210 9.97 4.37 1.34
C LYS A 210 8.91 5.01 2.26
N MET A 211 8.84 4.56 3.50
CA MET A 211 7.94 5.11 4.52
C MET A 211 8.61 6.29 5.23
N HIS A 212 7.79 7.12 5.89
CA HIS A 212 8.31 8.23 6.69
C HIS A 212 9.07 7.69 7.92
N GLY A 213 10.18 8.36 8.26
CA GLY A 213 11.03 7.99 9.39
C GLY A 213 12.11 6.98 9.02
N HIS A 214 12.97 6.71 10.00
CA HIS A 214 14.06 5.75 9.87
C HIS A 214 13.59 4.38 10.37
N PRO A 215 13.82 3.30 9.60
CA PRO A 215 13.60 1.95 10.09
C PRO A 215 14.59 1.59 11.19
#